data_AF-A0A1G4W2M7-F1
#
_entry.id   AF-A0A1G4W2M7-F1
#
_cell.length_a   1.000
_cell.length_b   1.000
_cell.length_c   1.000
_cell.angle_alpha   90.00
_cell.angle_beta   90.00
_cell.angle_gamma   90.00
#
_symmetry.space_group_name_H-M   'P 1'
#
loop_
_entity.id
_entity.type
_entity.pdbx_description
1 polymer ?
#
loop_
_entity_poly.entity_id
_entity_poly.type
_entity_poly.pdbx_seq_one_letter_code
_entity_poly.pdbx_strand_id
1 'polypeptide(L)'
;MLTNRKLVVIVVEAALEKRLSKDVISQGAKGFTITHANGLGPRNQRAGDLEGGNIKLETVVTEEIATKIMELLSTNYFPHYACSAWMSDVQILRDARY
;
A
#
# COMPACT_ATOMS: atom_id res chain seq x y z
N MET A 1 19.30 15.18 10.89
CA MET A 1 19.75 13.79 11.14
C MET A 1 18.81 12.86 10.38
N LEU A 2 19.30 11.75 9.84
CA LEU A 2 18.44 10.75 9.20
C LEU A 2 17.75 9.89 10.26
N THR A 3 16.49 9.54 10.01
CA THR A 3 15.67 8.70 10.90
C THR A 3 15.18 7.47 10.14
N ASN A 4 15.26 6.30 10.78
CA ASN A 4 14.79 5.04 10.19
C ASN A 4 13.26 4.96 10.22
N ARG A 5 12.66 4.52 9.11
CA ARG A 5 11.22 4.30 8.92
C ARG A 5 11.00 3.07 8.05
N LYS A 6 9.74 2.67 7.90
CA LYS A 6 9.32 1.64 6.96
C LYS A 6 8.65 2.30 5.76
N LEU A 7 9.02 1.87 4.55
CA LEU A 7 8.23 2.10 3.36
C LEU A 7 7.30 0.91 3.18
N VAL A 8 6.00 1.13 3.21
CA VAL A 8 4.99 0.13 2.87
C VAL A 8 4.54 0.38 1.44
N VAL A 9 4.54 -0.69 0.65
CA VAL A 9 4.09 -0.69 -0.75
C VAL A 9 2.94 -1.67 -0.89
N ILE A 10 1.86 -1.22 -1.52
CA ILE A 10 0.63 -1.99 -1.72
C ILE A 10 0.23 -1.87 -3.19
N VAL A 11 0.08 -3.00 -3.88
CA VAL A 11 -0.39 -3.07 -5.27
C VAL A 11 -1.76 -3.75 -5.29
N VAL A 12 -2.74 -3.07 -5.89
CA VAL A 12 -4.13 -3.53 -5.95
C VAL A 12 -4.84 -2.93 -7.18
N GLU A 13 -5.98 -3.49 -7.56
CA GLU A 13 -6.88 -2.94 -8.58
C GLU A 13 -7.23 -1.47 -8.30
N ALA A 14 -7.19 -0.62 -9.34
CA ALA A 14 -7.42 0.83 -9.22
C ALA A 14 -8.80 1.18 -8.65
N ALA A 15 -9.81 0.33 -8.84
CA ALA A 15 -11.14 0.49 -8.26
C ALA A 15 -11.14 0.57 -6.72
N LEU A 16 -10.10 0.04 -6.06
CA LEU A 16 -9.96 0.05 -4.60
C LEU A 16 -9.19 1.26 -4.06
N GLU A 17 -8.68 2.14 -4.93
CA GLU A 17 -7.82 3.26 -4.55
C GLU A 17 -8.40 4.11 -3.41
N LYS A 18 -9.64 4.59 -3.56
CA LYS A 18 -10.28 5.48 -2.57
C LYS A 18 -10.46 4.79 -1.22
N ARG A 19 -10.84 3.51 -1.22
CA ARG A 19 -11.04 2.72 0.01
C ARG A 19 -9.69 2.47 0.69
N LEU A 20 -8.71 1.98 -0.06
CA LEU A 20 -7.37 1.70 0.46
C LEU A 20 -6.73 2.97 1.04
N SER A 21 -6.83 4.09 0.32
CA SER A 21 -6.35 5.39 0.76
C SER A 21 -6.93 5.79 2.12
N LYS A 22 -8.26 5.66 2.28
CA LYS A 22 -8.94 5.98 3.54
C LYS A 22 -8.49 5.06 4.67
N ASP A 23 -8.37 3.77 4.40
CA ASP A 23 -8.01 2.79 5.42
C ASP A 23 -6.53 2.94 5.85
N VAL A 24 -5.61 3.22 4.93
CA VAL A 24 -4.20 3.49 5.25
C VAL A 24 -4.05 4.73 6.13
N ILE A 25 -4.77 5.81 5.81
CA ILE A 25 -4.80 7.02 6.65
C ILE A 25 -5.42 6.72 8.02
N SER A 26 -6.47 5.90 8.09
CA SER A 26 -7.10 5.55 9.38
C SER A 26 -6.21 4.73 10.32
N GLN A 27 -5.21 4.01 9.77
CA GLN A 27 -4.18 3.33 10.58
C GLN A 27 -3.09 4.28 11.10
N GLY A 28 -3.12 5.56 10.72
CA GLY A 28 -2.20 6.59 11.20
C GLY A 28 -1.17 7.07 10.19
N ALA A 29 -1.18 6.56 8.95
CA ALA A 29 -0.33 7.13 7.91
C ALA A 29 -0.68 8.60 7.67
N LYS A 30 0.34 9.47 7.59
CA LYS A 30 0.14 10.92 7.38
C LYS A 30 -0.02 11.29 5.90
N GLY A 31 0.26 10.35 5.00
CA GLY A 31 0.14 10.52 3.56
C GLY A 31 0.67 9.33 2.80
N PHE A 32 0.49 9.34 1.48
CA PHE A 32 0.94 8.30 0.58
C PHE A 32 1.13 8.88 -0.83
N THR A 33 1.78 8.13 -1.71
CA THR A 33 1.90 8.41 -3.14
C THR A 33 1.24 7.27 -3.91
N ILE A 34 0.56 7.59 -5.00
CA ILE A 34 -0.07 6.62 -5.90
C ILE A 34 0.62 6.68 -7.25
N THR A 35 0.94 5.51 -7.79
CA THR A 35 1.43 5.33 -9.16
C THR A 35 0.56 4.32 -9.88
N HIS A 36 0.11 4.59 -11.10
CA HIS A 36 -0.56 3.58 -11.93
C HIS A 36 0.41 2.46 -12.31
N ALA A 37 -0.05 1.21 -12.25
CA ALA A 37 0.76 0.03 -12.46
C ALA A 37 0.03 -1.00 -13.33
N ASN A 38 0.80 -1.83 -14.03
CA ASN A 38 0.32 -2.99 -14.78
C ASN A 38 1.29 -4.15 -14.56
N GLY A 39 0.81 -5.39 -14.64
CA GLY A 39 1.63 -6.57 -14.43
C GLY A 39 0.80 -7.85 -14.28
N LEU A 40 1.48 -8.95 -14.00
CA LEU A 40 0.88 -10.28 -13.83
C LEU A 40 1.20 -10.84 -12.44
N GLY A 41 0.17 -11.29 -11.73
CA GLY A 41 0.29 -11.93 -10.41
C GLY A 41 -0.01 -13.44 -10.46
N PRO A 42 0.36 -14.19 -9.39
CA PRO A 42 0.17 -15.64 -9.33
C PRO A 42 -1.30 -16.07 -9.06
N ARG A 43 -2.12 -15.18 -8.50
CA ARG A 43 -3.56 -15.39 -8.27
C ARG A 43 -4.38 -14.75 -9.39
N ASN A 44 -5.25 -15.55 -10.01
CA ASN A 44 -6.23 -15.18 -11.05
C ASN A 44 -5.66 -14.40 -12.24
N GLN A 45 -5.29 -15.16 -13.28
CA GLN A 45 -5.15 -14.69 -14.66
C GLN A 45 -6.54 -14.39 -15.25
N ARG A 46 -7.25 -13.38 -14.75
CA ARG A 46 -8.29 -12.75 -15.59
C ARG A 46 -7.57 -11.70 -16.43
N ALA A 47 -7.03 -12.18 -17.55
CA ALA A 47 -6.75 -11.30 -18.67
C ALA A 47 -8.03 -10.55 -19.02
N GLY A 48 -7.94 -9.23 -19.10
CA GLY A 48 -9.03 -8.39 -19.57
C GLY A 48 -9.29 -7.24 -18.63
N ASP A 49 -8.73 -6.08 -18.99
CA ASP A 49 -9.43 -4.80 -19.05
C ASP A 49 -10.57 -4.61 -18.03
N LEU A 50 -10.29 -4.83 -16.74
CA LEU A 50 -11.03 -4.12 -15.71
C LEU A 50 -10.61 -2.66 -15.89
N GLU A 51 -11.52 -1.86 -16.46
CA GLU A 51 -11.30 -0.43 -16.73
C GLU A 51 -10.57 0.22 -15.55
N GLY A 52 -9.32 0.65 -15.77
CA GLY A 52 -8.50 1.37 -14.77
C GLY A 52 -7.18 0.72 -14.35
N GLY A 53 -6.97 -0.59 -14.61
CA GLY A 53 -5.70 -1.27 -14.29
C GLY A 53 -5.41 -1.37 -12.79
N ASN A 54 -4.13 -1.40 -12.40
CA ASN A 54 -3.72 -1.44 -11.00
C ASN A 54 -3.16 -0.08 -10.55
N ILE A 55 -3.13 0.11 -9.23
CA ILE A 55 -2.36 1.16 -8.57
C ILE A 55 -1.33 0.54 -7.64
N LYS A 56 -0.23 1.27 -7.44
CA LYS A 56 0.77 1.05 -6.40
C LYS A 56 0.71 2.23 -5.44
N LEU A 57 0.28 1.96 -4.20
CA LEU A 57 0.31 2.91 -3.10
C LEU A 57 1.60 2.73 -2.30
N GLU A 58 2.31 3.84 -2.08
CA GLU A 58 3.56 3.90 -1.32
C GLU A 58 3.40 4.86 -0.14
N THR A 59 3.65 4.40 1.09
CA THR A 59 3.60 5.23 2.30
C THR A 59 4.80 4.98 3.19
N VAL A 60 5.39 6.05 3.73
CA VAL A 60 6.49 5.96 4.69
C VAL A 60 5.93 6.22 6.07
N VAL A 61 6.15 5.30 7.00
CA VAL A 61 5.52 5.28 8.32
C VAL A 61 6.46 4.71 9.39
N THR A 62 6.06 4.81 10.65
CA THR A 62 6.71 4.07 11.74
C THR A 62 6.49 2.57 11.59
N GLU A 63 7.32 1.77 12.26
CA GLU A 63 7.16 0.31 12.26
C GLU A 63 5.82 -0.14 12.83
N GLU A 64 5.33 0.52 13.89
CA GLU A 64 4.03 0.24 14.47
C GLU A 64 2.88 0.42 13.45
N ILE A 65 2.89 1.55 12.73
CA ILE A 65 1.86 1.84 11.71
C ILE A 65 1.99 0.89 10.52
N ALA A 66 3.22 0.54 10.10
CA ALA A 66 3.44 -0.44 9.04
C ALA A 66 2.80 -1.79 9.37
N THR A 67 2.99 -2.28 10.61
CA THR A 67 2.38 -3.53 11.08
C THR A 67 0.85 -3.45 11.06
N LYS A 68 0.25 -2.37 11.56
CA LYS A 68 -1.22 -2.17 11.51
C LYS A 68 -1.77 -2.18 10.08
N ILE A 69 -1.05 -1.56 9.14
CA ILE A 69 -1.43 -1.58 7.71
C ILE A 69 -1.37 -3.02 7.17
N MET A 70 -0.31 -3.79 7.47
CA MET A 70 -0.20 -5.17 7.00
C MET A 70 -1.29 -6.09 7.59
N GLU A 71 -1.64 -5.91 8.86
CA GLU A 71 -2.75 -6.63 9.51
C GLU A 71 -4.09 -6.30 8.86
N LEU A 72 -4.37 -5.01 8.63
CA LEU A 72 -5.54 -4.54 7.89
C LEU A 72 -5.65 -5.22 6.51
N LEU A 73 -4.55 -5.27 5.75
CA LEU A 73 -4.53 -5.90 4.44
C LEU A 73 -4.77 -7.40 4.52
N SER A 74 -4.16 -8.07 5.50
CA SER A 74 -4.31 -9.50 5.76
C SER A 74 -5.77 -9.89 6.02
N THR A 75 -6.49 -9.10 6.82
CA THR A 75 -7.88 -9.39 7.16
C THR A 75 -8.86 -8.94 6.07
N ASN A 76 -8.69 -7.73 5.53
CA ASN A 76 -9.74 -7.07 4.75
C ASN A 76 -9.50 -7.07 3.23
N TYR A 77 -8.27 -7.38 2.78
CA TYR A 77 -7.91 -7.27 1.37
C TYR A 77 -7.45 -8.59 0.75
N PHE A 78 -6.43 -9.25 1.31
CA PHE A 78 -5.86 -10.48 0.74
C PHE A 78 -6.85 -11.65 0.54
N PRO A 79 -7.89 -11.82 1.37
CA PRO A 79 -8.90 -12.86 1.14
C PRO A 79 -9.84 -12.56 -0.03
N HIS A 80 -9.96 -11.30 -0.44
CA HIS A 80 -11.04 -10.84 -1.32
C HIS A 80 -10.56 -10.27 -2.67
N TYR A 81 -9.32 -9.81 -2.76
CA TYR A 81 -8.82 -9.08 -3.92
C TYR A 81 -7.45 -9.59 -4.38
N ALA A 82 -7.15 -9.39 -5.66
CA ALA A 82 -5.79 -9.52 -6.18
C ALA A 82 -4.94 -8.36 -5.64
N CYS A 83 -4.33 -8.58 -4.48
CA CYS A 83 -3.56 -7.57 -3.75
C CYS A 83 -2.21 -8.16 -3.34
N SER A 84 -1.15 -7.36 -3.43
CA SER A 84 0.19 -7.69 -2.97
C SER A 84 0.75 -6.54 -2.16
N ALA A 85 1.45 -6.83 -1.08
CA ALA A 85 2.11 -5.80 -0.29
C ALA A 85 3.45 -6.28 0.24
N TRP A 86 4.38 -5.33 0.40
CA TRP A 86 5.69 -5.55 0.99
C TRP A 86 6.13 -4.30 1.74
N MET A 87 7.18 -4.42 2.53
CA MET A 87 7.81 -3.28 3.17
C MET A 87 9.34 -3.36 3.13
N SER A 88 9.99 -2.22 3.23
CA SER A 88 11.45 -2.10 3.30
C SER A 88 11.87 -1.05 4.33
N ASP A 89 13.09 -1.18 4.85
CA ASP A 89 13.71 -0.14 5.67
C ASP A 89 14.13 1.05 4.80
N VAL A 90 13.82 2.27 5.27
CA VAL A 90 14.21 3.52 4.61
C VAL A 90 14.71 4.54 5.64
N GLN A 91 15.51 5.50 5.18
CA GLN A 91 15.96 6.62 5.98
C GLN A 91 15.37 7.93 5.45
N ILE A 92 14.86 8.77 6.35
CA ILE A 92 14.23 10.04 6.01
C ILE A 92 14.86 11.22 6.75
N LEU A 93 14.74 12.43 6.18
CA LEU A 93 15.19 13.68 6.83
C LEU A 93 14.11 14.36 7.68
N ARG A 94 12.84 14.30 7.25
CA ARG A 94 11.74 15.11 7.81
C ARG A 94 10.80 14.24 8.63
N ASP A 95 11.25 13.84 9.81
CA ASP A 95 10.51 12.87 10.62
C ASP A 95 9.07 13.29 10.95
N ALA A 96 8.86 14.56 11.31
CA ALA A 96 7.53 15.08 11.63
C ALA A 96 6.49 14.90 10.50
N ARG A 97 6.94 14.76 9.25
CA ARG A 97 6.04 14.55 8.09
C ARG A 97 5.44 13.14 8.05
N TYR A 98 6.07 12.15 8.67
CA TYR A 98 5.74 10.74 8.53
C TYR A 98 5.32 10.11 9.86
#